data_AF-A0A0R1XAW2-F1
#
_entry.id   AF-A0A0R1XAW2-F1
#
_cell.length_a   1.000
_cell.length_b   1.000
_cell.length_c   1.000
_cell.angle_alpha   90.00
_cell.angle_beta   90.00
_cell.angle_gamma   90.00
#
_symmetry.space_group_name_H-M   'P 1'
#
loop_
_entity.id
_entity.type
_entity.pdbx_description
1 polymer ?
#
loop_
_entity_poly.entity_id
_entity_poly.type
_entity_poly.pdbx_seq_one_letter_code
_entity_poly.pdbx_strand_id
1 'polypeptide(L)'
;MDKREKSQQKLHLRQSERGLSLTAELSDYNGAPYDLTGMLVRFKDAKAGGKSVSDDNVTIANDPKTGVVTYPVHSQVFAANGIGWFEIFNSDGTLVDSTQNIPIVVDNDISGTLDNSDYISGLSGLKAQLQGIVNSAQQTLDNAVSGASTAASNANQAAQAAQALANDIPNDPKYKGTPGKDGKDGKDGLSITISDKAVTAGDMTTEPDGTLVIDSNDSLYQAVNGKWVLRGNIKGSKGDTGTGIQLKGSADSTDKLPATGNTPGDTYVVQGHLYIWENDVWTDGGELQGPKGDDGRSAYQVWLDSGHTGTQADFLATLKGADGKDGTIPDLTPYLKAANDAQLWSGDLDTLQTSGRYWLMNGITHAPITDRWWLVIVIANTSSTDKRVEQIAIDDRYGIVYYRMLAASGWSAWQQLATMAAVSAAISSAAPDLSPYLKSADAANTYQTATQVQAVVDAKVVPVADEATATSNSATHPTALYVWPEV
;
A
#
# COMPACT_ATOMS: atom_id res chain seq x y z
N MET A 1 41.37 -16.63 60.92
CA MET A 1 40.51 -17.39 61.86
C MET A 1 41.28 -18.52 62.55
N ASP A 2 41.49 -18.43 63.87
CA ASP A 2 42.27 -19.38 64.70
C ASP A 2 41.59 -20.75 64.88
N LYS A 3 42.16 -21.84 64.33
CA LYS A 3 41.63 -23.23 64.35
C LYS A 3 41.38 -23.84 65.75
N ARG A 4 41.80 -23.17 66.83
CA ARG A 4 41.71 -23.68 68.22
C ARG A 4 40.35 -23.43 68.89
N GLU A 5 39.60 -22.43 68.44
CA GLU A 5 38.25 -22.16 68.93
C GLU A 5 37.25 -22.39 67.82
N LYS A 6 36.12 -23.05 68.12
CA LYS A 6 35.01 -23.16 67.15
C LYS A 6 34.67 -21.75 66.67
N SER A 7 34.76 -21.51 65.36
CA SER A 7 34.27 -20.26 64.78
C SER A 7 32.87 -19.96 65.32
N GLN A 8 32.75 -18.91 66.14
CA GLN A 8 31.46 -18.41 66.59
C GLN A 8 30.75 -17.60 65.50
N GLN A 9 31.48 -17.29 64.42
CA GLN A 9 30.96 -16.52 63.30
C GLN A 9 30.15 -17.44 62.39
N LYS A 10 28.85 -17.19 62.35
CA LYS A 10 27.92 -17.81 61.41
C LYS A 10 27.65 -16.82 60.28
N LEU A 11 27.63 -17.32 59.06
CA LEU A 11 27.19 -16.54 57.92
C LEU A 11 25.66 -16.69 57.80
N HIS A 12 24.93 -15.63 58.15
CA HIS A 12 23.48 -15.54 57.97
C HIS A 12 23.19 -14.95 56.59
N LEU A 13 22.43 -15.68 55.78
CA LEU A 13 22.03 -15.28 54.42
C LEU A 13 20.52 -15.46 54.28
N ARG A 14 19.86 -14.66 53.45
CA ARG A 14 18.50 -14.93 52.97
C ARG A 14 18.49 -15.45 51.54
N GLN A 15 17.50 -16.27 51.18
CA GLN A 15 17.40 -16.86 49.83
C GLN A 15 17.35 -15.80 48.70
N SER A 16 16.80 -14.63 48.99
CA SER A 16 16.67 -13.48 48.07
C SER A 16 17.93 -12.63 47.91
N GLU A 17 18.93 -12.71 48.80
CA GLU A 17 20.10 -11.82 48.86
C GLU A 17 21.25 -12.24 47.91
N ARG A 18 20.91 -12.70 46.70
CA ARG A 18 21.91 -13.16 45.72
C ARG A 18 22.80 -11.99 45.27
N GLY A 19 24.10 -12.26 45.10
CA GLY A 19 25.08 -11.27 44.63
C GLY A 19 25.86 -10.55 45.73
N LEU A 20 25.67 -10.92 47.01
CA LEU A 20 26.52 -10.44 48.10
C LEU A 20 27.97 -10.91 47.95
N SER A 21 28.91 -10.13 48.48
CA SER A 21 30.32 -10.51 48.59
C SER A 21 30.70 -10.74 50.04
N LEU A 22 31.38 -11.86 50.30
CA LEU A 22 32.00 -12.18 51.57
C LEU A 22 33.43 -11.65 51.56
N THR A 23 33.77 -10.76 52.49
CA THR A 23 35.16 -10.37 52.74
C THR A 23 35.64 -11.02 54.02
N ALA A 24 36.79 -11.70 53.98
CA ALA A 24 37.36 -12.42 55.10
C ALA A 24 38.85 -12.12 55.22
N GLU A 25 39.33 -11.99 56.46
CA GLU A 25 40.76 -11.92 56.77
C GLU A 25 41.24 -13.31 57.21
N LEU A 26 42.09 -13.92 56.40
CA LEU A 26 42.72 -15.19 56.68
C LEU A 26 43.91 -14.94 57.60
N SER A 27 44.04 -15.78 58.62
CA SER A 27 45.11 -15.65 59.63
C SER A 27 45.79 -17.00 59.80
N ASP A 28 47.09 -16.97 60.09
CA ASP A 28 47.89 -18.15 60.38
C ASP A 28 47.55 -18.77 61.76
N TYR A 29 48.29 -19.81 62.14
CA TYR A 29 48.14 -20.50 63.42
C TYR A 29 48.35 -19.59 64.65
N ASN A 30 49.13 -18.52 64.49
CA ASN A 30 49.45 -17.57 65.56
C ASN A 30 48.49 -16.37 65.60
N GLY A 31 47.55 -16.29 64.66
CA GLY A 31 46.60 -15.19 64.54
C GLY A 31 47.15 -13.97 63.79
N ALA A 32 48.33 -14.07 63.17
CA ALA A 32 48.82 -13.05 62.25
C ALA A 32 48.15 -13.18 60.88
N PRO A 33 48.01 -12.10 60.10
CA PRO A 33 47.52 -12.19 58.71
C PRO A 33 48.26 -13.24 57.90
N TYR A 34 47.52 -14.07 57.18
CA TYR A 34 48.10 -15.14 56.35
C TYR A 34 48.71 -14.51 55.09
N ASP A 35 50.00 -14.73 54.83
CA ASP A 35 50.64 -14.22 53.61
C ASP A 35 50.19 -15.04 52.39
N LEU A 36 49.41 -14.42 51.51
CA LEU A 36 48.84 -15.05 50.31
C LEU A 36 49.67 -14.77 49.05
N THR A 37 50.92 -14.30 49.18
CA THR A 37 51.76 -13.94 48.03
C THR A 37 51.99 -15.14 47.11
N GLY A 38 51.51 -15.04 45.87
CA GLY A 38 51.64 -16.12 44.87
C GLY A 38 50.74 -17.33 45.10
N MET A 39 49.76 -17.22 46.01
CA MET A 39 48.80 -18.28 46.30
C MET A 39 47.50 -18.12 45.52
N LEU A 40 46.75 -19.21 45.39
CA LEU A 40 45.38 -19.22 44.89
C LEU A 40 44.44 -19.58 46.03
N VAL A 41 43.23 -19.01 46.04
CA VAL A 41 42.23 -19.29 47.07
C VAL A 41 40.94 -19.74 46.40
N ARG A 42 40.33 -20.78 46.94
CA ARG A 42 39.04 -21.33 46.50
C ARG A 42 38.06 -21.31 47.64
N PHE A 43 36.82 -20.93 47.38
CA PHE A 43 35.74 -21.13 48.32
C PHE A 43 35.09 -22.50 48.11
N LYS A 44 34.82 -23.19 49.20
CA LYS A 44 34.12 -24.47 49.25
C LYS A 44 32.89 -24.32 50.11
N ASP A 45 31.83 -25.02 49.74
CA ASP A 45 30.68 -25.21 50.60
C ASP A 45 30.10 -26.62 50.42
N ALA A 46 29.66 -27.22 51.52
CA ALA A 46 29.05 -28.53 51.56
C ALA A 46 27.68 -28.47 52.23
N LYS A 47 26.67 -29.08 51.58
CA LYS A 47 25.28 -29.14 52.04
C LYS A 47 24.82 -30.58 52.26
N ALA A 48 23.73 -30.72 53.01
CA ALA A 48 23.04 -31.99 53.15
C ALA A 48 22.61 -32.55 51.77
N GLY A 49 22.79 -33.85 51.56
CA GLY A 49 22.43 -34.52 50.30
C GLY A 49 23.52 -34.49 49.21
N GLY A 50 24.78 -34.21 49.57
CA GLY A 50 25.93 -34.33 48.65
C GLY A 50 26.10 -33.19 47.65
N LYS A 51 25.31 -32.11 47.78
CA LYS A 51 25.47 -30.90 46.98
C LYS A 51 26.61 -30.06 47.56
N SER A 52 27.50 -29.57 46.70
CA SER A 52 28.63 -28.72 47.11
C SER A 52 28.88 -27.61 46.10
N VAL A 53 29.50 -26.52 46.58
CA VAL A 53 30.07 -25.46 45.76
C VAL A 53 31.58 -25.56 45.87
N SER A 54 32.27 -25.37 44.74
CA SER A 54 33.72 -25.33 44.66
C SER A 54 34.05 -24.24 43.65
N ASP A 55 34.45 -23.07 44.12
CA ASP A 55 34.52 -21.85 43.31
C ASP A 55 35.85 -21.13 43.50
N ASP A 56 36.55 -20.91 42.38
CA ASP A 56 37.86 -20.25 42.31
C ASP A 56 37.76 -18.73 42.18
N ASN A 57 36.53 -18.18 42.14
CA ASN A 57 36.30 -16.74 42.00
C ASN A 57 36.57 -15.96 43.30
N VAL A 58 37.69 -16.23 43.98
CA VAL A 58 38.11 -15.52 45.19
C VAL A 58 39.21 -14.53 44.83
N THR A 59 38.98 -13.25 45.12
CA THR A 59 39.96 -12.19 44.89
C THR A 59 40.79 -11.96 46.15
N ILE A 60 42.11 -12.08 46.04
CA ILE A 60 43.04 -11.66 47.10
C ILE A 60 43.20 -10.14 47.04
N ALA A 61 43.24 -9.48 48.19
CA ALA A 61 43.46 -8.03 48.26
C ALA A 61 44.78 -7.61 47.60
N ASN A 62 44.85 -6.35 47.15
CA ASN A 62 46.04 -5.80 46.47
C ASN A 62 47.33 -5.97 47.27
N ASP A 63 47.24 -5.93 48.60
CA ASP A 63 48.33 -6.35 49.48
C ASP A 63 48.06 -7.77 49.99
N PRO A 64 48.70 -8.81 49.41
CA PRO A 64 48.45 -10.21 49.77
C PRO A 64 48.93 -10.56 51.18
N LYS A 65 49.75 -9.72 51.83
CA LYS A 65 50.22 -9.93 53.21
C LYS A 65 49.17 -9.58 54.25
N THR A 66 48.08 -8.92 53.84
CA THR A 66 46.95 -8.63 54.72
C THR A 66 46.07 -9.87 54.97
N GLY A 67 46.25 -10.96 54.21
CA GLY A 67 45.39 -12.14 54.30
C GLY A 67 43.94 -11.89 53.89
N VAL A 68 43.60 -10.70 53.39
CA VAL A 68 42.23 -10.34 53.04
C VAL A 68 41.86 -10.94 51.68
N VAL A 69 40.70 -11.60 51.66
CA VAL A 69 40.08 -12.13 50.45
C VAL A 69 38.64 -11.64 50.33
N THR A 70 38.20 -11.42 49.09
CA THR A 70 36.81 -11.09 48.75
C THR A 70 36.27 -12.14 47.79
N TYR A 71 35.15 -12.74 48.16
CA TYR A 71 34.47 -13.78 47.38
C TYR A 71 33.02 -13.33 47.08
N PRO A 72 32.65 -13.12 45.81
CA PRO A 72 31.26 -12.98 45.41
C PRO A 72 30.55 -14.31 45.64
N VAL A 73 29.63 -14.34 46.60
CA VAL A 73 29.03 -15.58 47.09
C VAL A 73 28.23 -16.24 45.96
N HIS A 74 28.64 -17.45 45.57
CA HIS A 74 27.97 -18.20 44.50
C HIS A 74 26.49 -18.45 44.81
N SER A 75 25.62 -18.33 43.80
CA SER A 75 24.16 -18.39 43.95
C SER A 75 23.65 -19.65 44.66
N GLN A 76 24.34 -20.78 44.49
CA GLN A 76 23.99 -22.05 45.14
C GLN A 76 24.23 -22.05 46.66
N VAL A 77 25.05 -21.15 47.20
CA VAL A 77 25.27 -21.00 48.66
C VAL A 77 23.98 -20.57 49.36
N PHE A 78 23.16 -19.73 48.72
CA PHE A 78 21.88 -19.23 49.23
C PHE A 78 20.75 -20.28 49.18
N ALA A 79 20.99 -21.49 48.68
CA ALA A 79 19.92 -22.47 48.45
C ALA A 79 19.49 -23.22 49.71
N ALA A 80 20.40 -23.46 50.65
CA ALA A 80 20.12 -24.17 51.91
C ALA A 80 21.30 -24.05 52.88
N ASN A 81 21.05 -24.35 54.16
CA ASN A 81 22.07 -24.44 55.21
C ASN A 81 23.23 -25.35 54.80
N GLY A 82 24.44 -24.95 55.18
CA GLY A 82 25.67 -25.62 54.77
C GLY A 82 26.87 -25.28 55.64
N ILE A 83 28.03 -25.76 55.21
CA ILE A 83 29.31 -25.50 55.85
C ILE A 83 30.27 -25.00 54.76
N GLY A 84 30.74 -23.77 54.88
CA GLY A 84 31.71 -23.17 53.98
C GLY A 84 33.13 -23.15 54.54
N TRP A 85 34.15 -23.14 53.69
CA TRP A 85 35.55 -22.92 54.05
C TRP A 85 36.34 -22.42 52.84
N PHE A 86 37.53 -21.85 53.06
CA PHE A 86 38.47 -21.54 52.00
C PHE A 86 39.59 -22.58 51.94
N GLU A 87 39.98 -22.98 50.75
CA GLU A 87 41.15 -23.79 50.46
C GLU A 87 42.22 -22.89 49.82
N ILE A 88 43.45 -23.00 50.31
CA ILE A 88 44.60 -22.22 49.86
C ILE A 88 45.53 -23.14 49.10
N PHE A 89 45.92 -22.75 47.90
CA PHE A 89 46.76 -23.52 46.99
C PHE A 89 48.03 -22.73 46.65
N ASN A 90 49.10 -23.45 46.35
CA ASN A 90 50.24 -22.89 45.64
C ASN A 90 49.82 -22.56 44.20
N SER A 91 50.62 -21.73 43.52
CA SER A 91 50.41 -21.38 42.10
C SER A 91 50.39 -22.60 41.16
N ASP A 92 50.93 -23.74 41.59
CA ASP A 92 50.92 -25.00 40.85
C ASP A 92 49.65 -25.86 41.07
N GLY A 93 48.71 -25.38 41.89
CA GLY A 93 47.46 -26.08 42.20
C GLY A 93 47.55 -27.09 43.34
N THR A 94 48.69 -27.19 44.03
CA THR A 94 48.84 -28.05 45.22
C THR A 94 48.14 -27.41 46.42
N LEU A 95 47.27 -28.16 47.11
CA LEU A 95 46.62 -27.70 48.34
C LEU A 95 47.66 -27.50 49.44
N VAL A 96 47.74 -26.28 49.98
CA VAL A 96 48.66 -25.90 51.04
C VAL A 96 47.97 -25.92 52.39
N ASP A 97 46.78 -25.33 52.47
CA ASP A 97 46.03 -25.20 53.72
C ASP A 97 44.53 -25.08 53.45
N SER A 98 43.73 -25.15 54.51
CA SER A 98 42.29 -24.90 54.49
C SER A 98 41.90 -24.16 55.76
N THR A 99 40.93 -23.26 55.66
CA THR A 99 40.42 -22.53 56.83
C THR A 99 39.54 -23.42 57.69
N GLN A 100 39.10 -22.87 58.82
CA GLN A 100 37.99 -23.46 59.55
C GLN A 100 36.69 -23.43 58.76
N ASN A 101 35.78 -24.30 59.19
CA ASN A 101 34.39 -24.32 58.79
C ASN A 101 33.65 -23.07 59.28
N ILE A 102 32.91 -22.46 58.37
CA ILE A 102 32.01 -21.35 58.57
C ILE A 102 30.59 -21.94 58.47
N PRO A 103 29.81 -22.02 59.56
CA PRO A 103 28.42 -22.43 59.48
C PRO A 103 27.62 -21.41 58.66
N ILE A 104 26.92 -21.89 57.64
CA ILE A 104 26.06 -21.07 56.78
C ILE A 104 24.60 -21.36 57.16
N VAL A 105 23.91 -20.33 57.62
CA VAL A 105 22.50 -20.36 57.95
C VAL A 105 21.76 -19.55 56.89
N VAL A 106 20.92 -20.23 56.12
CA VAL A 106 20.04 -19.64 55.12
C VAL A 106 18.64 -19.54 55.71
N ASP A 107 18.23 -18.32 56.01
CA ASP A 107 16.88 -18.03 56.46
C ASP A 107 15.92 -18.00 55.27
N ASN A 108 14.72 -18.58 55.45
CA ASN A 108 13.65 -18.46 54.47
C ASN A 108 13.20 -16.99 54.39
N ASP A 109 12.88 -16.53 53.18
CA ASP A 109 12.34 -15.18 53.01
C ASP A 109 11.02 -15.02 53.77
N ILE A 110 10.73 -13.78 54.20
CA ILE A 110 9.40 -13.41 54.68
C ILE A 110 8.41 -13.71 53.55
N SER A 111 7.27 -14.34 53.86
CA SER A 111 6.16 -14.51 52.91
C SER A 111 5.45 -13.17 52.69
N GLY A 112 6.17 -12.24 52.05
CA GLY A 112 5.69 -11.02 51.45
C GLY A 112 6.47 -10.89 50.14
N THR A 113 5.85 -11.30 49.05
CA THR A 113 6.37 -11.20 47.69
C THR A 113 6.82 -9.77 47.37
N LEU A 114 8.12 -9.51 47.49
CA LEU A 114 8.84 -8.56 46.66
C LEU A 114 9.63 -9.41 45.67
N ASP A 115 9.04 -9.56 44.50
CA ASP A 115 9.45 -10.50 43.48
C ASP A 115 10.72 -9.98 42.78
N ASN A 116 11.90 -10.35 43.27
CA ASN A 116 13.17 -10.10 42.56
C ASN A 116 13.34 -11.06 41.36
N SER A 117 12.25 -11.61 40.82
CA SER A 117 12.21 -12.23 39.49
C SER A 117 11.98 -11.23 38.37
N ASP A 118 11.63 -9.97 38.67
CA ASP A 118 11.27 -8.94 37.68
C ASP A 118 12.38 -8.59 36.67
N TYR A 119 13.67 -8.70 37.00
CA TYR A 119 14.74 -8.38 36.04
C TYR A 119 14.99 -9.50 35.01
N ILE A 120 14.89 -10.77 35.39
CA ILE A 120 15.10 -11.91 34.48
C ILE A 120 13.78 -12.30 33.78
N SER A 121 12.64 -12.25 34.49
CA SER A 121 11.31 -12.41 33.89
C SER A 121 11.00 -11.23 32.98
N GLY A 122 11.39 -10.01 33.34
CA GLY A 122 11.26 -8.81 32.52
C GLY A 122 12.12 -8.86 31.26
N LEU A 123 13.38 -9.30 31.35
CA LEU A 123 14.22 -9.50 30.17
C LEU A 123 13.75 -10.67 29.28
N SER A 124 13.27 -11.76 29.88
CA SER A 124 12.67 -12.89 29.15
C SER A 124 11.33 -12.49 28.50
N GLY A 125 10.53 -11.67 29.18
CA GLY A 125 9.29 -11.09 28.70
C GLY A 125 9.54 -10.10 27.58
N LEU A 126 10.55 -9.24 27.72
CA LEU A 126 10.98 -8.31 26.67
C LEU A 126 11.53 -9.06 25.45
N LYS A 127 12.29 -10.14 25.65
CA LYS A 127 12.74 -11.03 24.56
C LYS A 127 11.56 -11.70 23.86
N ALA A 128 10.56 -12.17 24.60
CA ALA A 128 9.35 -12.76 24.04
C ALA A 128 8.50 -11.73 23.29
N GLN A 129 8.40 -10.50 23.81
CA GLN A 129 7.72 -9.38 23.14
C GLN A 129 8.45 -8.96 21.86
N LEU A 130 9.77 -8.81 21.89
CA LEU A 130 10.59 -8.54 20.71
C LEU A 130 10.45 -9.64 19.66
N GLN A 131 10.47 -10.91 20.08
CA GLN A 131 10.26 -12.04 19.16
C GLN A 131 8.84 -12.04 18.57
N GLY A 132 7.83 -11.71 19.37
CA GLY A 132 6.45 -11.55 18.90
C GLY A 132 6.33 -10.41 17.89
N ILE A 133 6.95 -9.26 18.15
CA ILE A 133 6.99 -8.12 17.22
C ILE A 133 7.68 -8.51 15.91
N VAL A 134 8.82 -9.21 15.97
CA VAL A 134 9.52 -9.71 14.78
C VAL A 134 8.64 -10.66 13.98
N ASN A 135 7.94 -11.59 14.63
CA ASN A 135 7.04 -12.53 13.96
C ASN A 135 5.84 -11.81 13.32
N SER A 136 5.23 -10.85 14.02
CA SER A 136 4.12 -10.05 13.50
C SER A 136 4.55 -9.14 12.34
N ALA A 137 5.75 -8.56 12.42
CA ALA A 137 6.33 -7.77 11.35
C ALA A 137 6.61 -8.65 10.12
N GLN A 138 7.15 -9.85 10.31
CA GLN A 138 7.36 -10.82 9.24
C GLN A 138 6.03 -11.22 8.58
N GLN A 139 5.01 -11.53 9.37
CA GLN A 139 3.69 -11.88 8.84
C GLN A 139 3.02 -10.71 8.10
N THR A 140 3.18 -9.48 8.59
CA THR A 140 2.68 -8.28 7.92
C THR A 140 3.40 -8.07 6.58
N LEU A 141 4.72 -8.27 6.56
CA LEU A 141 5.53 -8.22 5.35
C LEU A 141 5.10 -9.30 4.35
N ASP A 142 4.89 -10.54 4.80
CA ASP A 142 4.46 -11.65 3.95
C ASP A 142 3.07 -11.39 3.35
N ASN A 143 2.14 -10.85 4.15
CA ASN A 143 0.81 -10.45 3.68
C ASN A 143 0.87 -9.30 2.67
N ALA A 144 1.73 -8.29 2.91
CA ALA A 144 1.91 -7.17 2.01
C ALA A 144 2.53 -7.62 0.67
N VAL A 145 3.54 -8.50 0.71
CA VAL A 145 4.18 -9.08 -0.48
C VAL A 145 3.18 -9.93 -1.27
N SER A 146 2.40 -10.78 -0.59
CA SER A 146 1.36 -11.59 -1.23
C SER A 146 0.26 -10.73 -1.88
N GLY A 147 -0.19 -9.68 -1.18
CA GLY A 147 -1.15 -8.71 -1.70
C GLY A 147 -0.62 -7.96 -2.93
N ALA A 148 0.62 -7.48 -2.86
CA ALA A 148 1.28 -6.80 -3.99
C ALA A 148 1.45 -7.73 -5.20
N SER A 149 1.83 -9.00 -4.98
CA SER A 149 1.96 -10.01 -6.03
C SER A 149 0.61 -10.28 -6.72
N THR A 150 -0.47 -10.39 -5.94
CA THR A 150 -1.83 -10.56 -6.46
C THR A 150 -2.28 -9.35 -7.26
N ALA A 151 -2.06 -8.13 -6.75
CA ALA A 151 -2.40 -6.90 -7.44
C ALA A 151 -1.64 -6.76 -8.77
N ALA A 152 -0.35 -7.10 -8.79
CA ALA A 152 0.47 -7.10 -10.00
C ALA A 152 -0.06 -8.11 -11.04
N SER A 153 -0.44 -9.32 -10.61
CA SER A 153 -1.04 -10.33 -11.49
C SER A 153 -2.35 -9.85 -12.12
N ASN A 154 -3.23 -9.25 -11.31
CA ASN A 154 -4.51 -8.72 -11.79
C ASN A 154 -4.32 -7.55 -12.76
N ALA A 155 -3.38 -6.64 -12.47
CA ALA A 155 -3.04 -5.54 -13.36
C ALA A 155 -2.51 -6.06 -14.71
N ASN A 156 -1.68 -7.11 -14.69
CA ASN A 156 -1.16 -7.71 -15.92
C ASN A 156 -2.25 -8.39 -16.75
N GLN A 157 -3.20 -9.07 -16.11
CA GLN A 157 -4.36 -9.66 -16.79
C GLN A 157 -5.27 -8.58 -17.40
N ALA A 158 -5.53 -7.50 -16.67
CA ALA A 158 -6.31 -6.37 -17.17
C ALA A 158 -5.63 -5.68 -18.36
N ALA A 159 -4.30 -5.50 -18.32
CA ALA A 159 -3.54 -4.96 -19.44
C ALA A 159 -3.60 -5.87 -20.68
N GLN A 160 -3.52 -7.19 -20.49
CA GLN A 160 -3.67 -8.16 -21.59
C GLN A 160 -5.08 -8.12 -22.20
N ALA A 161 -6.12 -8.02 -21.37
CA ALA A 161 -7.51 -7.90 -21.84
C ALA A 161 -7.75 -6.59 -22.62
N ALA A 162 -7.21 -5.47 -22.13
CA ALA A 162 -7.28 -4.18 -22.80
C ALA A 162 -6.55 -4.21 -24.16
N GLN A 163 -5.37 -4.84 -24.21
CA GLN A 163 -4.63 -5.01 -25.47
C GLN A 163 -5.38 -5.90 -26.47
N ALA A 164 -6.02 -6.97 -26.00
CA ALA A 164 -6.84 -7.84 -26.84
C ALA A 164 -8.04 -7.08 -27.43
N LEU A 165 -8.74 -6.27 -26.61
CA LEU A 165 -9.84 -5.43 -27.08
C LEU A 165 -9.38 -4.36 -28.08
N ALA A 166 -8.24 -3.70 -27.82
CA ALA A 166 -7.67 -2.71 -28.74
C ALA A 166 -7.33 -3.33 -30.11
N ASN A 167 -6.92 -4.60 -30.15
CA ASN A 167 -6.68 -5.33 -31.38
C ASN A 167 -7.98 -5.79 -32.08
N ASP A 168 -9.06 -6.01 -31.32
CA ASP A 168 -10.37 -6.45 -31.82
C ASP A 168 -11.16 -5.29 -32.46
N ILE A 169 -11.12 -4.09 -31.87
CA ILE A 169 -11.89 -2.90 -32.30
C ILE A 169 -11.76 -2.59 -33.82
N PRO A 170 -10.56 -2.59 -34.42
CA PRO A 170 -10.40 -2.29 -35.85
C PRO A 170 -10.94 -3.39 -36.79
N ASN A 171 -11.12 -4.61 -36.28
CA ASN A 171 -11.33 -5.81 -37.09
C ASN A 171 -12.72 -6.42 -36.91
N ASP A 172 -13.34 -6.28 -35.74
CA ASP A 172 -14.66 -6.84 -35.46
C ASP A 172 -15.80 -5.93 -35.99
N PRO A 173 -16.64 -6.42 -36.91
CA PRO A 173 -17.77 -5.68 -37.45
C PRO A 173 -18.76 -5.16 -36.40
N LYS A 174 -18.83 -5.77 -35.20
CA LYS A 174 -19.74 -5.32 -34.12
C LYS A 174 -19.43 -3.92 -33.59
N TYR A 175 -18.20 -3.43 -33.79
CA TYR A 175 -17.74 -2.11 -33.36
C TYR A 175 -17.75 -1.07 -34.50
N LYS A 176 -18.02 -1.47 -35.75
CA LYS A 176 -18.15 -0.55 -36.88
C LYS A 176 -19.63 -0.21 -37.09
N GLY A 177 -19.93 1.09 -37.19
CA GLY A 177 -21.26 1.52 -37.64
C GLY A 177 -21.58 0.93 -39.01
N THR A 178 -22.85 0.66 -39.28
CA THR A 178 -23.27 0.26 -40.63
C THR A 178 -22.77 1.31 -41.61
N PRO A 179 -22.03 0.94 -42.68
CA PRO A 179 -21.65 1.88 -43.72
C PRO A 179 -22.86 2.71 -44.15
N GLY A 180 -22.65 4.01 -44.36
CA GLY A 180 -23.69 4.87 -44.93
C GLY A 180 -24.24 4.22 -46.19
N LYS A 181 -25.56 4.28 -46.39
CA LYS A 181 -26.14 3.76 -47.64
C LYS A 181 -25.47 4.51 -48.78
N ASP A 182 -24.74 3.82 -49.64
CA ASP A 182 -24.19 4.42 -50.85
C ASP A 182 -25.33 5.14 -51.58
N GLY A 183 -25.04 6.36 -52.07
CA GLY A 183 -25.96 7.04 -52.96
C GLY A 183 -26.29 6.10 -54.11
N LYS A 184 -27.56 6.02 -54.53
CA LYS A 184 -27.92 5.17 -55.67
C LYS A 184 -27.08 5.60 -56.86
N ASP A 185 -26.18 4.73 -57.31
CA ASP A 185 -25.45 4.96 -58.56
C ASP A 185 -26.48 5.23 -59.65
N GLY A 186 -26.26 6.31 -60.42
CA GLY A 186 -27.06 6.58 -61.61
C GLY A 186 -26.93 5.38 -62.54
N LYS A 187 -28.07 4.91 -63.07
CA LYS A 187 -28.12 3.74 -63.96
C LYS A 187 -26.99 3.80 -64.99
N ASP A 188 -26.18 2.75 -65.04
CA ASP A 188 -25.11 2.61 -66.04
C ASP A 188 -25.65 2.92 -67.44
N GLY A 189 -25.01 3.88 -68.11
CA GLY A 189 -25.36 4.24 -69.47
C GLY A 189 -25.03 3.11 -70.44
N LEU A 190 -25.83 2.98 -71.50
CA LEU A 190 -25.54 2.17 -72.68
C LEU A 190 -24.12 2.50 -73.19
N SER A 191 -23.22 1.53 -73.17
CA SER A 191 -21.85 1.70 -73.65
C SER A 191 -21.82 1.96 -75.15
N ILE A 192 -21.36 3.15 -75.55
CA ILE A 192 -21.00 3.53 -76.92
C ILE A 192 -19.50 3.28 -77.11
N THR A 193 -19.11 2.71 -78.25
CA THR A 193 -17.69 2.44 -78.55
C THR A 193 -17.08 3.61 -79.32
N ILE A 194 -15.92 4.10 -78.88
CA ILE A 194 -15.16 5.14 -79.59
C ILE A 194 -14.37 4.45 -80.70
N SER A 195 -14.57 4.88 -81.96
CA SER A 195 -13.81 4.34 -83.10
C SER A 195 -12.42 4.97 -83.13
N ASP A 196 -11.37 4.14 -83.22
CA ASP A 196 -9.98 4.55 -83.41
C ASP A 196 -9.66 4.90 -84.88
N LYS A 197 -10.62 4.69 -85.79
CA LYS A 197 -10.55 5.02 -87.22
C LYS A 197 -11.51 6.14 -87.57
N ALA A 198 -11.11 6.97 -88.52
CA ALA A 198 -11.98 8.00 -89.09
C ALA A 198 -13.20 7.36 -89.76
N VAL A 199 -14.40 7.75 -89.34
CA VAL A 199 -15.68 7.27 -89.87
C VAL A 199 -16.38 8.43 -90.58
N THR A 200 -16.79 8.22 -91.84
CA THR A 200 -17.55 9.20 -92.63
C THR A 200 -18.92 8.64 -92.97
N ALA A 201 -19.92 9.51 -93.14
CA ALA A 201 -21.25 9.09 -93.55
C ALA A 201 -21.20 8.46 -94.95
N GLY A 202 -21.75 7.25 -95.07
CA GLY A 202 -21.76 6.46 -96.30
C GLY A 202 -20.64 5.41 -96.41
N ASP A 203 -19.66 5.42 -95.51
CA ASP A 203 -18.61 4.41 -95.45
C ASP A 203 -19.21 3.02 -95.20
N MET A 204 -18.69 2.01 -95.89
CA MET A 204 -19.09 0.62 -95.68
C MET A 204 -18.61 0.15 -94.30
N THR A 205 -19.44 -0.64 -93.63
CA THR A 205 -19.11 -1.26 -92.34
C THR A 205 -19.53 -2.72 -92.33
N THR A 206 -18.74 -3.55 -91.65
CA THR A 206 -19.08 -4.94 -91.34
C THR A 206 -19.73 -5.08 -89.96
N GLU A 207 -19.88 -3.98 -89.24
CA GLU A 207 -20.54 -3.96 -87.94
C GLU A 207 -22.02 -4.29 -88.10
N PRO A 208 -22.63 -5.01 -87.12
CA PRO A 208 -24.06 -5.29 -87.13
C PRO A 208 -24.91 -4.02 -87.26
N ASP A 209 -26.02 -4.11 -87.99
CA ASP A 209 -26.98 -3.03 -88.05
C ASP A 209 -27.46 -2.65 -86.64
N GLY A 210 -27.42 -1.35 -86.35
CA GLY A 210 -27.72 -0.79 -85.04
C GLY A 210 -26.49 -0.39 -84.22
N THR A 211 -25.28 -0.87 -84.57
CA THR A 211 -24.04 -0.47 -83.88
C THR A 211 -23.84 1.04 -83.91
N LEU A 212 -23.47 1.63 -82.78
CA LEU A 212 -23.21 3.06 -82.62
C LEU A 212 -21.73 3.32 -82.38
N VAL A 213 -21.16 4.26 -83.13
CA VAL A 213 -19.78 4.72 -82.97
C VAL A 213 -19.70 6.25 -82.94
N ILE A 214 -18.74 6.78 -82.19
CA ILE A 214 -18.43 8.22 -82.16
C ILE A 214 -17.06 8.43 -82.80
N ASP A 215 -16.94 9.41 -83.69
CA ASP A 215 -15.66 9.81 -84.29
C ASP A 215 -14.88 10.81 -83.42
N SER A 216 -13.67 11.19 -83.85
CA SER A 216 -12.83 12.15 -83.14
C SER A 216 -13.37 13.58 -83.10
N ASN A 217 -14.45 13.89 -83.85
CA ASN A 217 -15.11 15.18 -83.87
C ASN A 217 -16.43 15.15 -83.08
N ASP A 218 -16.60 14.16 -82.20
CA ASP A 218 -17.78 13.98 -81.35
C ASP A 218 -19.07 13.75 -82.17
N SER A 219 -18.97 13.21 -83.39
CA SER A 219 -20.11 12.88 -84.24
C SER A 219 -20.50 11.42 -84.09
N LEU A 220 -21.79 11.17 -83.84
CA LEU A 220 -22.37 9.85 -83.66
C LEU A 220 -22.84 9.27 -84.99
N TYR A 221 -22.40 8.06 -85.30
CA TYR A 221 -22.79 7.29 -86.47
C TYR A 221 -23.47 5.98 -86.06
N GLN A 222 -24.42 5.52 -86.88
CA GLN A 222 -25.09 4.23 -86.73
C GLN A 222 -24.88 3.36 -87.96
N ALA A 223 -24.52 2.09 -87.77
CA ALA A 223 -24.49 1.10 -88.84
C ALA A 223 -25.93 0.79 -89.27
N VAL A 224 -26.25 1.04 -90.54
CA VAL A 224 -27.56 0.73 -91.14
C VAL A 224 -27.34 0.18 -92.54
N ASN A 225 -27.83 -1.02 -92.80
CA ASN A 225 -27.65 -1.79 -94.02
C ASN A 225 -26.18 -1.85 -94.47
N GLY A 226 -25.26 -2.12 -93.54
CA GLY A 226 -23.82 -2.23 -93.83
C GLY A 226 -23.12 -0.92 -94.19
N LYS A 227 -23.72 0.24 -93.86
CA LYS A 227 -23.10 1.57 -94.01
C LYS A 227 -23.22 2.41 -92.76
N TRP A 228 -22.26 3.31 -92.54
CA TRP A 228 -22.35 4.31 -91.47
C TRP A 228 -23.28 5.46 -91.86
N VAL A 229 -24.25 5.76 -91.01
CA VAL A 229 -25.16 6.91 -91.18
C VAL A 229 -24.99 7.87 -90.01
N LEU A 230 -24.67 9.13 -90.30
CA LEU A 230 -24.56 10.18 -89.29
C LEU A 230 -25.90 10.39 -88.58
N ARG A 231 -25.86 10.47 -87.25
CA ARG A 231 -27.02 10.75 -86.39
C ARG A 231 -26.98 12.13 -85.77
N GLY A 232 -25.79 12.71 -85.62
CA GLY A 232 -25.60 14.08 -85.15
C GLY A 232 -24.30 14.24 -84.40
N ASN A 233 -23.99 15.47 -83.99
CA ASN A 233 -22.88 15.76 -83.07
C ASN A 233 -23.40 15.68 -81.63
N ILE A 234 -22.68 14.97 -80.76
CA ILE A 234 -23.10 14.76 -79.37
C ILE A 234 -22.51 15.78 -78.39
N LYS A 235 -21.61 16.66 -78.86
CA LYS A 235 -21.06 17.72 -78.05
C LYS A 235 -22.00 18.92 -78.05
N GLY A 236 -22.69 19.11 -76.93
CA GLY A 236 -23.37 20.37 -76.65
C GLY A 236 -22.39 21.54 -76.61
N SER A 237 -22.90 22.76 -76.77
CA SER A 237 -22.11 23.96 -76.45
C SER A 237 -21.59 23.85 -75.00
N LYS A 238 -20.31 24.14 -74.79
CA LYS A 238 -19.73 24.25 -73.44
C LYS A 238 -20.62 25.19 -72.62
N GLY A 239 -21.12 24.72 -71.47
CA GLY A 239 -21.89 25.57 -70.56
C GLY A 239 -21.06 26.77 -70.09
N ASP A 240 -21.73 27.90 -69.89
CA ASP A 240 -21.10 29.09 -69.30
C ASP A 240 -20.52 28.74 -67.92
N THR A 241 -19.45 29.45 -67.54
CA THR A 241 -18.87 29.29 -66.19
C THR A 241 -19.89 29.81 -65.19
N GLY A 242 -20.32 28.97 -64.24
CA GLY A 242 -21.22 29.40 -63.17
C GLY A 242 -20.57 30.51 -62.33
N THR A 243 -21.36 31.51 -61.96
CA THR A 243 -20.94 32.53 -60.98
C THR A 243 -20.73 31.82 -59.64
N GLY A 244 -19.50 31.76 -59.16
CA GLY A 244 -19.18 31.12 -57.89
C GLY A 244 -19.77 31.86 -56.69
N ILE A 245 -19.98 31.15 -55.58
CA ILE A 245 -20.40 31.70 -54.29
C ILE A 245 -19.24 32.53 -53.72
N GLN A 246 -19.52 33.76 -53.28
CA GLN A 246 -18.57 34.69 -52.69
C GLN A 246 -18.89 34.94 -51.21
N LEU A 247 -18.20 34.27 -50.29
CA LEU A 247 -18.39 34.49 -48.86
C LEU A 247 -17.89 35.88 -48.45
N LYS A 248 -18.80 36.73 -47.99
CA LYS A 248 -18.53 38.12 -47.56
C LYS A 248 -18.36 38.26 -46.06
N GLY A 249 -18.85 37.29 -45.30
CA GLY A 249 -18.72 37.25 -43.85
C GLY A 249 -19.93 36.63 -43.18
N SER A 250 -20.19 37.01 -41.94
CA SER A 250 -21.35 36.61 -41.15
C SER A 250 -22.19 37.80 -40.76
N ALA A 251 -23.50 37.59 -40.53
CA ALA A 251 -24.40 38.56 -39.95
C ALA A 251 -25.19 37.93 -38.80
N ASP A 252 -25.53 38.73 -37.79
CA ASP A 252 -26.21 38.24 -36.57
C ASP A 252 -27.64 37.72 -36.84
N SER A 253 -28.30 38.29 -37.85
CA SER A 253 -29.65 37.95 -38.29
C SER A 253 -29.91 38.42 -39.72
N THR A 254 -30.97 37.91 -40.36
CA THR A 254 -31.28 38.18 -41.78
C THR A 254 -31.62 39.65 -42.06
N ASP A 255 -32.13 40.39 -41.07
CA ASP A 255 -32.39 41.83 -41.15
C ASP A 255 -31.11 42.69 -41.11
N LYS A 256 -29.93 42.09 -40.85
CA LYS A 256 -28.62 42.76 -40.90
C LYS A 256 -27.87 42.53 -42.20
N LEU A 257 -28.46 41.80 -43.14
CA LEU A 257 -27.87 41.63 -44.46
C LEU A 257 -27.90 42.95 -45.24
N PRO A 258 -26.85 43.27 -46.03
CA PRO A 258 -26.83 44.51 -46.80
C PRO A 258 -28.02 44.59 -47.76
N ALA A 259 -28.72 45.72 -47.75
CA ALA A 259 -29.91 45.94 -48.58
C ALA A 259 -29.58 46.46 -50.00
N THR A 260 -28.36 46.98 -50.21
CA THR A 260 -27.92 47.55 -51.50
C THR A 260 -26.44 47.28 -51.70
N GLY A 261 -25.97 47.31 -52.95
CA GLY A 261 -24.55 47.10 -53.29
C GLY A 261 -24.12 45.62 -53.37
N ASN A 262 -25.08 44.69 -53.41
CA ASN A 262 -24.80 43.27 -53.55
C ASN A 262 -24.67 42.86 -55.02
N THR A 263 -23.85 41.84 -55.25
CA THR A 263 -23.64 41.21 -56.56
C THR A 263 -24.11 39.76 -56.53
N PRO A 264 -24.63 39.20 -57.63
CA PRO A 264 -25.04 37.79 -57.68
C PRO A 264 -23.93 36.86 -57.18
N GLY A 265 -24.27 36.00 -56.22
CA GLY A 265 -23.33 35.09 -55.56
C GLY A 265 -22.68 35.63 -54.28
N ASP A 266 -22.83 36.92 -53.93
CA ASP A 266 -22.45 37.40 -52.58
C ASP A 266 -23.17 36.57 -51.52
N THR A 267 -22.46 36.16 -50.48
CA THR A 267 -22.95 35.17 -49.51
C THR A 267 -22.58 35.56 -48.08
N TYR A 268 -23.54 35.45 -47.17
CA TYR A 268 -23.34 35.65 -45.74
C TYR A 268 -23.75 34.42 -44.93
N VAL A 269 -23.08 34.18 -43.81
CA VAL A 269 -23.49 33.18 -42.83
C VAL A 269 -24.37 33.84 -41.77
N VAL A 270 -25.58 33.32 -41.58
CA VAL A 270 -26.49 33.77 -40.52
C VAL A 270 -26.98 32.56 -39.75
N GLN A 271 -26.61 32.47 -38.47
CA GLN A 271 -26.99 31.36 -37.58
C GLN A 271 -26.73 29.96 -38.17
N GLY A 272 -25.62 29.81 -38.91
CA GLY A 272 -25.23 28.53 -39.53
C GLY A 272 -25.82 28.28 -40.93
N HIS A 273 -26.72 29.14 -41.41
CA HIS A 273 -27.27 29.09 -42.77
C HIS A 273 -26.49 29.99 -43.74
N LEU A 274 -26.35 29.56 -45.00
CA LEU A 274 -25.88 30.39 -46.09
C LEU A 274 -27.03 31.23 -46.64
N TYR A 275 -26.87 32.54 -46.67
CA TYR A 275 -27.75 33.43 -47.41
C TYR A 275 -27.00 33.92 -48.63
N ILE A 276 -27.52 33.62 -49.82
CA ILE A 276 -26.88 33.90 -51.12
C ILE A 276 -27.72 34.97 -51.83
N TRP A 277 -27.07 36.02 -52.32
CA TRP A 277 -27.72 37.07 -53.08
C TRP A 277 -27.90 36.62 -54.53
N GLU A 278 -29.14 36.40 -54.93
CA GLU A 278 -29.51 36.05 -56.31
C GLU A 278 -30.84 36.71 -56.66
N ASN A 279 -31.01 37.14 -57.91
CA ASN A 279 -32.27 37.75 -58.39
C ASN A 279 -32.77 38.92 -57.50
N ASP A 280 -31.85 39.77 -57.05
CA ASP A 280 -32.11 40.91 -56.16
C ASP A 280 -32.77 40.56 -54.82
N VAL A 281 -32.57 39.32 -54.34
CA VAL A 281 -33.07 38.86 -53.04
C VAL A 281 -32.06 37.95 -52.34
N TRP A 282 -31.99 38.04 -51.02
CA TRP A 282 -31.28 37.06 -50.19
C TRP A 282 -32.09 35.77 -50.12
N THR A 283 -31.54 34.69 -50.66
CA THR A 283 -32.15 33.35 -50.63
C THR A 283 -31.40 32.49 -49.61
N ASP A 284 -32.13 31.78 -48.75
CA ASP A 284 -31.56 30.80 -47.82
C ASP A 284 -31.12 29.56 -48.61
N GLY A 285 -29.80 29.33 -48.64
CA GLY A 285 -29.12 28.21 -49.28
C GLY A 285 -28.93 27.00 -48.37
N GLY A 286 -29.42 27.04 -47.12
CA GLY A 286 -29.38 25.95 -46.16
C GLY A 286 -28.19 25.98 -45.19
N GLU A 287 -28.17 25.00 -44.28
CA GLU A 287 -27.16 24.89 -43.22
C GLU A 287 -25.78 24.49 -43.77
N LEU A 288 -24.73 25.16 -43.30
CA LEU A 288 -23.33 24.84 -43.59
C LEU A 288 -22.84 23.55 -42.92
N GLN A 289 -23.53 23.11 -41.87
CA GLN A 289 -23.14 21.98 -41.05
C GLN A 289 -24.27 20.96 -41.01
N GLY A 290 -23.98 19.71 -41.36
CA GLY A 290 -24.94 18.63 -41.19
C GLY A 290 -25.29 18.42 -39.70
N PRO A 291 -26.37 17.67 -39.41
CA PRO A 291 -26.74 17.40 -38.02
C PRO A 291 -25.54 16.80 -37.28
N LYS A 292 -25.31 17.27 -36.05
CA LYS A 292 -24.32 16.69 -35.14
C LYS A 292 -24.53 15.17 -35.13
N GLY A 293 -23.47 14.40 -35.36
CA GLY A 293 -23.53 12.95 -35.25
C GLY A 293 -24.04 12.55 -33.87
N ASP A 294 -24.88 11.51 -33.80
CA ASP A 294 -25.38 11.00 -32.54
C ASP A 294 -24.21 10.68 -31.60
N ASP A 295 -24.34 11.03 -30.33
CA ASP A 295 -23.33 10.69 -29.33
C ASP A 295 -23.15 9.16 -29.30
N GLY A 296 -21.89 8.71 -29.14
CA GLY A 296 -21.57 7.29 -29.05
C GLY A 296 -22.33 6.61 -27.90
N ARG A 297 -22.65 5.32 -28.07
CA ARG A 297 -23.33 4.53 -27.04
C ARG A 297 -22.56 4.58 -25.72
N SER A 298 -23.26 4.86 -24.62
CA SER A 298 -22.67 4.80 -23.28
C SER A 298 -22.29 3.35 -22.91
N ALA A 299 -21.32 3.18 -22.01
CA ALA A 299 -20.92 1.86 -21.51
C ALA A 299 -22.11 1.06 -20.92
N TYR A 300 -23.07 1.76 -20.30
CA TYR A 300 -24.31 1.17 -19.82
C TYR A 300 -25.22 0.67 -20.96
N GLN A 301 -25.32 1.43 -22.07
CA GLN A 301 -26.10 0.99 -23.23
C GLN A 301 -25.49 -0.24 -23.90
N VAL A 302 -24.16 -0.30 -24.00
CA VAL A 302 -23.44 -1.49 -24.50
C VAL A 302 -23.65 -2.71 -23.59
N TRP A 303 -23.70 -2.49 -22.27
CA TRP A 303 -24.01 -3.53 -21.28
C TRP A 303 -25.42 -4.10 -21.46
N LEU A 304 -26.43 -3.25 -21.68
CA LEU A 304 -27.81 -3.68 -21.98
C LEU A 304 -27.90 -4.45 -23.29
N ASP A 305 -27.27 -3.95 -24.36
CA ASP A 305 -27.28 -4.61 -25.68
C ASP A 305 -26.60 -5.99 -25.67
N SER A 306 -25.71 -6.22 -24.69
CA SER A 306 -25.08 -7.52 -24.44
C SER A 306 -25.99 -8.50 -23.69
N GLY A 307 -27.28 -8.19 -23.56
CA GLY A 307 -28.31 -9.05 -22.96
C GLY A 307 -28.49 -8.87 -21.45
N HIS A 308 -27.84 -7.87 -20.84
CA HIS A 308 -28.04 -7.56 -19.43
C HIS A 308 -29.28 -6.70 -19.23
N THR A 309 -29.86 -6.76 -18.04
CA THR A 309 -31.03 -5.96 -17.65
C THR A 309 -30.78 -5.40 -16.25
N GLY A 310 -31.28 -4.19 -15.98
CA GLY A 310 -31.06 -3.50 -14.69
C GLY A 310 -30.81 -2.01 -14.89
N THR A 311 -30.76 -1.27 -13.78
CA THR A 311 -30.51 0.17 -13.72
C THR A 311 -29.02 0.51 -13.91
N GLN A 312 -28.68 1.80 -14.08
CA GLN A 312 -27.28 2.24 -14.06
C GLN A 312 -26.57 1.88 -12.73
N ALA A 313 -27.30 1.82 -11.61
CA ALA A 313 -26.73 1.39 -10.34
C ALA A 313 -26.33 -0.09 -10.36
N ASP A 314 -27.15 -0.94 -11.00
CA ASP A 314 -26.84 -2.36 -11.18
C ASP A 314 -25.61 -2.55 -12.07
N PHE A 315 -25.50 -1.77 -13.14
CA PHE A 315 -24.30 -1.72 -13.98
C PHE A 315 -23.05 -1.31 -13.18
N LEU A 316 -23.12 -0.25 -12.38
CA LEU A 316 -21.99 0.17 -11.54
C LEU A 316 -21.64 -0.89 -10.49
N ALA A 317 -22.61 -1.67 -10.00
CA ALA A 317 -22.36 -2.80 -9.11
C ALA A 317 -21.62 -3.94 -9.81
N THR A 318 -21.82 -4.14 -11.12
CA THR A 318 -21.03 -5.13 -11.90
C THR A 318 -19.57 -4.72 -12.09
N LEU A 319 -19.27 -3.42 -12.09
CA LEU A 319 -17.90 -2.90 -12.22
C LEU A 319 -17.14 -2.88 -10.88
N LYS A 320 -17.87 -2.99 -9.76
CA LYS A 320 -17.28 -3.12 -8.44
C LYS A 320 -16.81 -4.56 -8.28
N GLY A 321 -15.49 -4.76 -8.17
CA GLY A 321 -14.93 -6.07 -7.84
C GLY A 321 -15.53 -6.59 -6.53
N ALA A 322 -15.61 -7.91 -6.38
CA ALA A 322 -16.11 -8.51 -5.13
C ALA A 322 -15.34 -7.92 -3.94
N ASP A 323 -16.07 -7.55 -2.89
CA ASP A 323 -15.45 -7.27 -1.60
C ASP A 323 -14.58 -8.49 -1.24
N GLY A 324 -13.35 -8.24 -0.78
CA GLY A 324 -12.49 -9.31 -0.29
C GLY A 324 -13.27 -10.12 0.74
N LYS A 325 -13.29 -11.45 0.60
CA LYS A 325 -14.10 -12.33 1.47
C LYS A 325 -13.96 -11.88 2.93
N ASP A 326 -15.06 -11.46 3.54
CA ASP A 326 -15.14 -11.33 4.99
C ASP A 326 -14.66 -12.67 5.58
N GLY A 327 -13.64 -12.59 6.42
CA GLY A 327 -13.08 -13.76 7.07
C GLY A 327 -14.19 -14.45 7.85
N THR A 328 -14.61 -15.63 7.40
CA THR A 328 -15.49 -16.51 8.17
C THR A 328 -14.87 -16.67 9.55
N ILE A 329 -15.62 -16.29 10.60
CA ILE A 329 -15.19 -16.36 11.99
C ILE A 329 -14.61 -17.77 12.22
N PRO A 330 -13.30 -17.90 12.51
CA PRO A 330 -12.73 -19.19 12.84
C PRO A 330 -13.44 -19.72 14.09
N ASP A 331 -13.62 -21.03 14.21
CA ASP A 331 -13.88 -21.62 15.52
C ASP A 331 -12.64 -21.36 16.39
N LEU A 332 -12.73 -20.32 17.23
CA LEU A 332 -11.66 -19.81 18.07
C LEU A 332 -11.57 -20.54 19.42
N THR A 333 -12.40 -21.56 19.65
CA THR A 333 -12.33 -22.42 20.84
C THR A 333 -10.91 -22.95 21.13
N PRO A 334 -10.07 -23.28 20.12
CA PRO A 334 -8.68 -23.69 20.34
C PRO A 334 -7.70 -22.55 20.67
N TYR A 335 -8.04 -21.29 20.37
CA TYR A 335 -7.16 -20.11 20.54
C TYR A 335 -7.38 -19.35 21.86
N LEU A 336 -8.42 -19.69 22.64
CA LEU A 336 -8.71 -19.06 23.94
C LEU A 336 -7.73 -19.43 25.08
N LYS A 337 -6.63 -20.14 24.80
CA LYS A 337 -5.75 -20.65 25.86
C LYS A 337 -4.25 -20.47 25.62
N ALA A 338 -3.80 -19.25 25.34
CA ALA A 338 -2.43 -18.85 25.65
C ALA A 338 -2.25 -17.32 25.70
N ALA A 339 -2.13 -16.78 26.92
CA ALA A 339 -1.60 -15.47 27.34
C ALA A 339 -1.36 -14.35 26.28
N ASN A 340 -2.13 -13.26 26.43
CA ASN A 340 -1.87 -11.84 26.05
C ASN A 340 -2.88 -11.16 25.11
N ASP A 341 -4.03 -11.77 24.82
CA ASP A 341 -5.18 -11.08 24.25
C ASP A 341 -6.16 -10.67 25.35
N ALA A 342 -6.78 -9.50 25.20
CA ALA A 342 -7.70 -8.95 26.20
C ALA A 342 -8.83 -9.96 26.53
N GLN A 343 -9.14 -10.10 27.81
CA GLN A 343 -10.11 -11.06 28.32
C GLN A 343 -11.53 -10.67 27.88
N LEU A 344 -12.34 -11.61 27.38
CA LEU A 344 -13.74 -11.29 27.11
C LEU A 344 -14.49 -11.07 28.43
N TRP A 345 -15.25 -9.97 28.52
CA TRP A 345 -16.09 -9.67 29.68
C TRP A 345 -17.51 -9.33 29.24
N SER A 346 -18.49 -9.98 29.89
CA SER A 346 -19.92 -9.88 29.56
C SER A 346 -20.79 -9.42 30.75
N GLY A 347 -20.17 -9.05 31.87
CA GLY A 347 -20.87 -8.64 33.10
C GLY A 347 -21.03 -7.13 33.23
N ASP A 348 -21.61 -6.69 34.34
CA ASP A 348 -21.71 -5.26 34.69
C ASP A 348 -20.32 -4.63 34.80
N LEU A 349 -20.10 -3.53 34.08
CA LEU A 349 -18.81 -2.87 34.03
C LEU A 349 -18.38 -2.27 35.38
N ASP A 350 -19.32 -1.96 36.27
CA ASP A 350 -19.02 -1.48 37.63
C ASP A 350 -18.42 -2.58 38.52
N THR A 351 -18.65 -3.85 38.18
CA THR A 351 -18.10 -5.01 38.89
C THR A 351 -16.71 -5.41 38.38
N LEU A 352 -16.30 -4.88 37.22
CA LEU A 352 -15.00 -5.14 36.61
C LEU A 352 -13.90 -4.31 37.30
N GLN A 353 -13.42 -4.81 38.43
CA GLN A 353 -12.49 -4.12 39.32
C GLN A 353 -11.12 -4.81 39.40
N THR A 354 -10.83 -5.72 38.48
CA THR A 354 -9.56 -6.45 38.40
C THR A 354 -8.69 -5.81 37.34
N SER A 355 -7.42 -5.58 37.65
CA SER A 355 -6.46 -5.04 36.69
C SER A 355 -6.33 -5.95 35.47
N GLY A 356 -6.43 -5.38 34.27
CA GLY A 356 -6.37 -6.16 33.05
C GLY A 356 -6.85 -5.39 31.81
N ARG A 357 -6.83 -6.10 30.67
CA ARG A 357 -7.40 -5.63 29.40
C ARG A 357 -8.58 -6.51 29.07
N TYR A 358 -9.70 -5.92 28.68
CA TYR A 358 -10.96 -6.62 28.48
C TYR A 358 -11.64 -6.23 27.18
N TRP A 359 -12.07 -7.21 26.39
CA TRP A 359 -13.02 -6.99 25.29
C TRP A 359 -14.44 -7.04 25.84
N LEU A 360 -15.19 -5.97 25.62
CA LEU A 360 -16.59 -5.87 25.97
C LEU A 360 -17.46 -6.03 24.73
N MET A 361 -18.48 -6.87 24.86
CA MET A 361 -19.49 -7.05 23.81
C MET A 361 -20.50 -5.90 23.84
N ASN A 362 -21.28 -5.80 22.76
CA ASN A 362 -22.42 -4.91 22.69
C ASN A 362 -23.43 -5.21 23.82
N GLY A 363 -23.97 -4.16 24.46
CA GLY A 363 -25.06 -4.26 25.45
C GLY A 363 -24.64 -4.32 26.92
N ILE A 364 -23.38 -4.00 27.25
CA ILE A 364 -22.88 -3.99 28.63
C ILE A 364 -23.53 -2.87 29.46
N THR A 365 -23.97 -3.22 30.66
CA THR A 365 -24.50 -2.27 31.65
C THR A 365 -23.41 -1.35 32.21
N HIS A 366 -23.77 -0.08 32.45
CA HIS A 366 -22.88 0.99 32.94
C HIS A 366 -21.68 1.33 32.03
N ALA A 367 -21.73 0.91 30.77
CA ALA A 367 -20.88 1.42 29.69
C ALA A 367 -21.15 2.92 29.43
N PRO A 368 -20.16 3.69 28.96
CA PRO A 368 -20.33 5.13 28.69
C PRO A 368 -21.39 5.41 27.63
N ILE A 369 -21.51 4.52 26.64
CA ILE A 369 -22.58 4.50 25.65
C ILE A 369 -23.06 3.05 25.49
N THR A 370 -24.36 2.85 25.44
CA THR A 370 -24.95 1.53 25.24
C THR A 370 -24.71 1.04 23.82
N ASP A 371 -24.83 -0.27 23.64
CA ASP A 371 -24.83 -0.93 22.34
C ASP A 371 -23.56 -0.78 21.48
N ARG A 372 -22.39 -0.71 22.12
CA ARG A 372 -21.08 -0.63 21.46
C ARG A 372 -20.11 -1.69 21.95
N TRP A 373 -19.12 -1.99 21.10
CA TRP A 373 -17.99 -2.82 21.46
C TRP A 373 -16.90 -1.93 22.03
N TRP A 374 -16.20 -2.46 23.05
CA TRP A 374 -15.18 -1.67 23.73
C TRP A 374 -13.96 -2.53 24.02
N LEU A 375 -12.78 -1.91 23.92
CA LEU A 375 -11.62 -2.34 24.67
C LEU A 375 -11.58 -1.55 25.97
N VAL A 376 -11.57 -2.24 27.11
CA VAL A 376 -11.44 -1.61 28.43
C VAL A 376 -10.13 -2.00 29.08
N ILE A 377 -9.38 -0.99 29.51
CA ILE A 377 -8.20 -1.15 30.35
C ILE A 377 -8.60 -0.80 31.78
N VAL A 378 -8.34 -1.73 32.69
CA VAL A 378 -8.64 -1.57 34.11
C VAL A 378 -7.34 -1.56 34.88
N ILE A 379 -7.18 -0.55 35.73
CA ILE A 379 -6.07 -0.42 36.66
C ILE A 379 -6.67 -0.35 38.06
N ALA A 380 -6.51 -1.41 38.83
CA ALA A 380 -7.01 -1.51 40.18
C ALA A 380 -5.85 -1.63 41.19
N ASN A 381 -5.95 -0.87 42.27
CA ASN A 381 -5.14 -1.08 43.46
C ASN A 381 -5.67 -2.31 44.23
N THR A 382 -4.77 -3.14 44.78
CA THR A 382 -5.08 -4.31 45.61
C THR A 382 -5.41 -3.98 47.08
N SER A 383 -5.36 -2.71 47.46
CA SER A 383 -5.66 -2.24 48.82
C SER A 383 -7.11 -2.51 49.24
N SER A 384 -7.28 -3.07 50.43
CA SER A 384 -8.58 -3.30 51.07
C SER A 384 -9.15 -2.06 51.78
N THR A 385 -8.35 -1.00 51.95
CA THR A 385 -8.71 0.20 52.72
C THR A 385 -8.85 1.47 51.88
N ASP A 386 -8.18 1.55 50.73
CA ASP A 386 -8.31 2.66 49.76
C ASP A 386 -8.36 2.08 48.34
N LYS A 387 -9.42 1.32 48.07
CA LYS A 387 -9.64 0.72 46.76
C LYS A 387 -9.84 1.84 45.74
N ARG A 388 -8.95 1.88 44.76
CA ARG A 388 -9.01 2.74 43.59
C ARG A 388 -9.04 1.85 42.36
N VAL A 389 -10.01 2.08 41.48
CA VAL A 389 -10.11 1.40 40.19
C VAL A 389 -10.28 2.46 39.12
N GLU A 390 -9.43 2.44 38.13
CA GLU A 390 -9.51 3.31 36.96
C GLU A 390 -9.92 2.46 35.76
N GLN A 391 -10.87 2.97 34.98
CA GLN A 391 -11.33 2.33 33.76
C GLN A 391 -11.20 3.29 32.59
N ILE A 392 -10.51 2.83 31.55
CA ILE A 392 -10.41 3.51 30.26
C ILE A 392 -11.12 2.66 29.23
N ALA A 393 -12.20 3.19 28.66
CA ALA A 393 -12.98 2.51 27.61
C ALA A 393 -12.70 3.15 26.25
N ILE A 394 -12.34 2.33 25.27
CA ILE A 394 -12.03 2.73 23.90
C ILE A 394 -13.07 2.12 22.98
N ASP A 395 -13.81 2.99 22.28
CA ASP A 395 -14.76 2.59 21.23
C ASP A 395 -13.97 2.11 20.00
N ASP A 396 -14.21 0.87 19.57
CA ASP A 396 -13.53 0.26 18.42
C ASP A 396 -13.94 0.88 17.08
N ARG A 397 -15.14 1.45 17.00
CA ARG A 397 -15.73 1.97 15.75
C ARG A 397 -15.35 3.41 15.48
N TYR A 398 -15.24 4.22 16.53
CA TYR A 398 -15.02 5.67 16.41
C TYR A 398 -13.76 6.17 17.15
N GLY A 399 -13.05 5.28 17.85
CA GLY A 399 -11.81 5.61 18.57
C GLY A 399 -12.01 6.68 19.64
N ILE A 400 -13.19 6.74 20.25
CA ILE A 400 -13.49 7.68 21.34
C ILE A 400 -13.03 7.06 22.64
N VAL A 401 -12.30 7.84 23.44
CA VAL A 401 -11.74 7.41 24.71
C VAL A 401 -12.54 8.01 25.87
N TYR A 402 -13.03 7.15 26.75
CA TYR A 402 -13.72 7.52 27.97
C TYR A 402 -12.91 7.07 29.19
N TYR A 403 -13.00 7.83 30.27
CA TYR A 403 -12.37 7.54 31.55
C TYR A 403 -13.37 7.68 32.69
N ARG A 404 -13.22 6.82 33.71
CA ARG A 404 -13.84 6.99 35.02
C ARG A 404 -12.99 6.33 36.10
N MET A 405 -13.26 6.69 37.35
CA MET A 405 -12.59 6.14 38.53
C MET A 405 -13.59 5.74 39.62
N LEU A 406 -13.31 4.63 40.30
CA LEU A 406 -13.94 4.22 41.56
C LEU A 406 -13.09 4.75 42.72
N ALA A 407 -13.71 5.54 43.59
CA ALA A 407 -13.13 5.98 44.85
C ALA A 407 -14.03 5.58 46.02
N ALA A 408 -13.65 5.95 47.26
CA ALA A 408 -14.44 5.66 48.46
C ALA A 408 -15.91 6.14 48.39
N SER A 409 -16.21 7.14 47.55
CA SER A 409 -17.55 7.69 47.33
C SER A 409 -18.35 6.99 46.21
N GLY A 410 -17.82 5.93 45.59
CA GLY A 410 -18.42 5.26 44.43
C GLY A 410 -17.77 5.64 43.10
N TRP A 411 -18.37 5.19 42.00
CA TRP A 411 -17.90 5.48 40.64
C TRP A 411 -18.15 6.94 40.28
N SER A 412 -17.13 7.58 39.69
CA SER A 412 -17.32 8.85 39.01
C SER A 412 -18.15 8.63 37.72
N ALA A 413 -18.83 9.68 37.26
CA ALA A 413 -19.40 9.67 35.92
C ALA A 413 -18.30 9.48 34.86
N TRP A 414 -18.67 8.90 33.72
CA TRP A 414 -17.79 8.81 32.56
C TRP A 414 -17.45 10.19 32.02
N GLN A 415 -16.16 10.41 31.77
CA GLN A 415 -15.64 11.60 31.11
C GLN A 415 -15.05 11.21 29.76
N GLN A 416 -15.45 11.91 28.69
CA GLN A 416 -14.85 11.73 27.38
C GLN A 416 -13.52 12.51 27.33
N LEU A 417 -12.40 11.82 27.11
CA LEU A 417 -11.06 12.41 27.14
C LEU A 417 -10.63 12.93 25.77
N ALA A 418 -10.93 12.20 24.70
CA ALA A 418 -10.50 12.56 23.34
C ALA A 418 -11.35 11.87 22.28
N THR A 419 -11.40 12.47 21.09
CA THR A 419 -11.79 11.80 19.84
C THR A 419 -10.52 11.37 19.09
N MET A 420 -10.63 10.38 18.19
CA MET A 420 -9.49 9.94 17.36
C MET A 420 -8.79 11.10 16.61
N ALA A 421 -9.51 12.19 16.31
CA ALA A 421 -8.94 13.40 15.72
C ALA A 421 -7.96 14.13 16.66
N ALA A 422 -8.28 14.23 17.95
CA ALA A 422 -7.40 14.85 18.95
C ALA A 422 -6.19 13.96 19.28
N VAL A 423 -6.38 12.65 19.32
CA VAL A 423 -5.30 11.66 19.50
C VAL A 423 -4.37 11.64 18.28
N SER A 424 -4.92 11.70 17.07
CA SER A 424 -4.15 11.82 15.82
C SER A 424 -3.33 13.10 15.77
N ALA A 425 -3.87 14.23 16.23
CA ALA A 425 -3.13 15.50 16.32
C ALA A 425 -1.99 15.45 17.37
N ALA A 426 -2.19 14.77 18.50
CA ALA A 426 -1.15 14.58 19.52
C ALA A 426 -0.03 13.63 19.06
N ILE A 427 -0.36 12.57 18.32
CA ILE A 427 0.63 11.64 17.74
C ILE A 427 1.39 12.30 16.58
N SER A 428 0.72 13.12 15.76
CA SER A 428 1.36 13.84 14.65
C SER A 428 2.31 14.96 15.12
N SER A 429 2.08 15.51 16.31
CA SER A 429 2.98 16.50 16.93
C SER A 429 4.15 15.87 17.70
N ALA A 430 4.14 14.55 17.86
CA ALA A 430 5.20 13.77 18.52
C ALA A 430 5.92 12.85 17.51
N ALA A 431 6.21 13.34 16.30
CA ALA A 431 7.18 12.67 15.44
C ALA A 431 8.51 12.56 16.23
N PRO A 432 9.04 11.36 16.48
CA PRO A 432 10.32 11.24 17.17
C PRO A 432 11.37 11.97 16.32
N ASP A 433 12.19 12.79 16.97
CA ASP A 433 13.34 13.38 16.30
C ASP A 433 14.32 12.25 15.95
N LEU A 434 14.24 11.80 14.69
CA LEU A 434 15.08 10.74 14.12
C LEU A 434 16.42 11.28 13.62
N SER A 435 16.70 12.59 13.77
CA SER A 435 17.98 13.19 13.39
C SER A 435 19.23 12.52 14.02
N PRO A 436 19.18 11.87 15.19
CA PRO A 436 20.33 11.12 15.72
C PRO A 436 20.56 9.76 15.02
N TYR A 437 19.55 9.19 14.37
CA TYR A 437 19.59 7.87 13.73
C TYR A 437 19.76 7.94 12.21
N LEU A 438 19.49 9.10 11.61
CA LEU A 438 19.87 9.43 10.26
C LEU A 438 21.35 9.83 10.24
N LYS A 439 22.26 8.85 10.13
CA LYS A 439 23.63 9.13 9.69
C LYS A 439 23.54 9.72 8.27
N SER A 440 23.64 11.04 8.20
CA SER A 440 23.46 11.88 7.01
C SER A 440 24.42 11.60 5.85
N ALA A 441 25.35 10.64 5.99
CA ALA A 441 26.30 10.27 4.94
C ALA A 441 25.82 9.08 4.08
N ASP A 442 25.06 8.12 4.65
CA ASP A 442 24.71 6.88 3.92
C ASP A 442 23.36 6.97 3.18
N ALA A 443 22.44 7.82 3.65
CA ALA A 443 21.12 7.99 3.02
C ALA A 443 21.18 8.73 1.66
N ALA A 444 22.23 9.50 1.41
CA ALA A 444 22.35 10.35 0.21
C ALA A 444 22.72 9.57 -1.07
N ASN A 445 23.24 8.34 -0.96
CA ASN A 445 23.76 7.60 -2.11
C ASN A 445 22.89 6.41 -2.57
N THR A 446 21.85 6.02 -1.82
CA THR A 446 21.10 4.77 -2.11
C THR A 446 19.65 5.00 -2.53
N TYR A 447 19.08 6.17 -2.24
CA TYR A 447 17.67 6.46 -2.54
C TYR A 447 17.54 7.75 -3.33
N GLN A 448 16.79 7.69 -4.44
CA GLN A 448 16.43 8.88 -5.19
C GLN A 448 15.54 9.78 -4.33
N THR A 449 15.87 11.06 -4.28
CA THR A 449 15.04 12.08 -3.63
C THR A 449 13.70 12.21 -4.36
N ALA A 450 12.67 12.70 -3.66
CA ALA A 450 11.34 12.92 -4.27
C ALA A 450 11.41 13.78 -5.55
N THR A 451 12.34 14.73 -5.60
CA THR A 451 12.60 15.57 -6.79
C THR A 451 13.22 14.77 -7.95
N GLN A 452 14.13 13.83 -7.66
CA GLN A 452 14.71 12.96 -8.68
C GLN A 452 13.70 11.95 -9.21
N VAL A 453 12.84 11.41 -8.35
CA VAL A 453 11.74 10.54 -8.78
C VAL A 453 10.76 11.31 -9.68
N GLN A 454 10.41 12.55 -9.32
CA GLN A 454 9.54 13.39 -10.15
C GLN A 454 10.19 13.73 -11.50
N ALA A 455 11.49 14.04 -11.52
CA ALA A 455 12.20 14.30 -12.77
C ALA A 455 12.26 13.07 -13.69
N VAL A 456 12.35 11.85 -13.15
CA VAL A 456 12.30 10.60 -13.92
C VAL A 456 10.88 10.31 -14.45
N VAL A 457 9.85 10.64 -13.67
CA VAL A 457 8.45 10.54 -14.10
C VAL A 457 8.15 11.53 -15.22
N ASP A 458 8.59 12.79 -15.07
CA ASP A 458 8.39 13.85 -16.06
C ASP A 458 9.19 13.58 -17.35
N ALA A 459 10.38 12.98 -17.25
CA ALA A 459 11.17 12.56 -18.41
C ALA A 459 10.57 11.35 -19.16
N LYS A 460 9.71 10.55 -18.52
CA LYS A 460 8.99 9.42 -19.15
C LYS A 460 7.69 9.85 -19.81
N VAL A 461 7.12 10.99 -19.44
CA VAL A 461 5.96 11.57 -20.11
C VAL A 461 6.47 12.47 -21.23
N VAL A 462 6.74 11.88 -22.40
CA VAL A 462 6.91 12.67 -23.62
C VAL A 462 5.52 13.18 -24.03
N PRO A 463 5.26 14.50 -24.08
CA PRO A 463 4.07 15.00 -24.73
C PRO A 463 4.17 14.61 -26.19
N VAL A 464 3.21 13.83 -26.70
CA VAL A 464 3.07 13.65 -28.14
C VAL A 464 2.79 15.05 -28.69
N ALA A 465 3.78 15.59 -29.41
CA ALA A 465 3.63 16.84 -30.11
C ALA A 465 2.38 16.76 -30.99
N ASP A 466 1.56 17.80 -30.89
CA ASP A 466 0.42 18.12 -31.74
C ASP A 466 0.60 17.58 -33.18
N GLU A 467 -0.37 16.77 -33.64
CA GLU A 467 -0.39 16.14 -34.97
C GLU A 467 -0.26 17.15 -36.13
N ALA A 468 -0.36 18.46 -35.85
CA ALA A 468 -0.18 19.53 -36.82
C ALA A 468 1.27 19.76 -37.31
N THR A 469 2.31 19.14 -36.72
CA THR A 469 3.73 19.39 -37.13
C THR A 469 4.52 18.17 -37.61
N ALA A 470 3.91 16.98 -37.66
CA ALA A 470 4.58 15.79 -38.18
C ALA A 470 4.62 15.80 -39.71
N THR A 471 5.71 16.34 -40.29
CA THR A 471 6.01 16.15 -41.71
C THR A 471 6.67 14.78 -41.91
N SER A 472 6.05 13.96 -42.75
CA SER A 472 6.58 12.66 -43.16
C SER A 472 7.75 12.86 -44.12
N ASN A 473 8.99 12.77 -43.62
CA ASN A 473 10.13 12.56 -44.50
C ASN A 473 11.17 11.63 -43.87
N SER A 474 11.11 10.36 -44.27
CA SER A 474 11.87 9.23 -43.74
C SER A 474 13.16 8.96 -44.54
N ALA A 475 14.12 9.88 -44.54
CA ALA A 475 15.33 9.70 -45.37
C ALA A 475 16.69 9.83 -44.68
N THR A 476 16.80 10.34 -43.45
CA THR A 476 18.10 10.44 -42.79
C THR A 476 17.93 10.32 -41.29
N HIS A 477 18.40 9.21 -40.72
CA HIS A 477 18.99 9.02 -39.38
C HIS A 477 18.62 7.63 -38.82
N PRO A 478 19.56 6.67 -38.78
CA PRO A 478 19.35 5.37 -38.15
C PRO A 478 19.40 5.54 -36.63
N THR A 479 18.28 5.34 -35.94
CA THR A 479 18.27 5.33 -34.47
C THR A 479 18.83 4.00 -33.99
N ALA A 480 20.10 4.04 -33.56
CA ALA A 480 20.77 2.95 -32.89
C ALA A 480 20.13 2.69 -31.50
N LEU A 481 19.80 1.43 -31.25
CA LEU A 481 19.41 0.91 -29.95
C LEU A 481 20.68 0.74 -29.10
N TYR A 482 20.86 1.56 -28.05
CA TYR A 482 21.86 1.30 -27.01
C TYR A 482 21.17 0.81 -25.75
N VAL A 483 21.37 -0.47 -25.45
CA VAL A 483 21.05 -1.08 -24.16
C VAL A 483 22.30 -0.99 -23.30
N TRP A 484 22.21 -0.40 -22.11
CA TRP A 484 23.32 -0.38 -21.14
C TRP A 484 22.99 -1.32 -19.97
N PRO A 485 23.87 -2.29 -19.63
CA PRO A 485 23.74 -3.08 -18.41
C PRO A 485 24.42 -2.34 -17.25
N GLU A 486 23.69 -2.10 -16.17
CA GLU A 486 24.21 -1.52 -14.93
C GLU A 486 25.15 -2.50 -14.21
N VAL A 487 26.22 -1.95 -13.62
CA VAL A 487 27.14 -2.63 -12.69
C VAL A 487 26.73 -2.32 -11.26
#